data_AF-A0A126NTI2-F1
#
_entry.id   AF-A0A126NTI2-F1
#
_cell.length_a   1.000
_cell.length_b   1.000
_cell.length_c   1.000
_cell.angle_alpha   90.00
_cell.angle_beta   90.00
_cell.angle_gamma   90.00
#
_symmetry.space_group_name_H-M   'P 1'
#
loop_
_entity.id
_entity.type
_entity.pdbx_description
1 polymer ?
#
loop_
_entity_poly.entity_id
_entity_poly.type
_entity_poly.pdbx_seq_one_letter_code
_entity_poly.pdbx_strand_id
1 'polypeptide(L)'
;MGWDITYHPIAEDDVRSLYFAGIEDPLFYKTLLQRFGVDAFYAEQLRLRFDEARKIDDGVSFARGHAYYVAIISGFLRPHHYIRGGGFSFLLKDALMASYAGDWKSLVPERLQHLHFDNHLTQNYCGGVYLPHQSLKRLRSDYHSDARVRAQMDDVFSHGRLHIFWQALDTAISAGLGLIEASEVVEPSPFNLNESRSLSNLFNCHPDGALLYAQAAAQQLGQALHENQDSLPVRRSGTISRLFGK
;
A
#
# COMPACT_ATOMS: atom_id res chain seq x y z
N MET A 1 -9.45 -12.37 1.08
CA MET A 1 -8.01 -12.08 1.15
C MET A 1 -7.83 -10.66 0.60
N GLY A 2 -7.43 -9.71 1.45
CA GLY A 2 -7.19 -8.32 1.04
C GLY A 2 -5.84 -8.17 0.36
N TRP A 3 -5.59 -7.03 -0.28
CA TRP A 3 -4.28 -6.69 -0.85
C TRP A 3 -3.41 -5.99 0.20
N ASP A 4 -2.10 -6.08 0.07
CA ASP A 4 -1.16 -5.32 0.87
C ASP A 4 -0.90 -3.98 0.20
N ILE A 5 -1.47 -2.89 0.74
CA ILE A 5 -1.48 -1.59 0.05
C ILE A 5 -0.52 -0.65 0.76
N THR A 6 0.23 0.13 0.00
CA THR A 6 1.16 1.14 0.50
C THR A 6 0.86 2.51 -0.07
N TYR A 7 1.13 3.54 0.71
CA TYR A 7 0.91 4.95 0.37
C TYR A 7 2.19 5.75 0.53
N HIS A 8 2.73 6.25 -0.59
CA HIS A 8 4.04 6.90 -0.65
C HIS A 8 3.88 8.40 -0.95
N PRO A 9 4.43 9.30 -0.12
CA PRO A 9 4.47 10.73 -0.42
C PRO A 9 5.36 11.04 -1.62
N ILE A 10 4.87 11.85 -2.56
CA ILE A 10 5.62 12.19 -3.78
C ILE A 10 5.25 13.59 -4.30
N ALA A 11 6.23 14.36 -4.78
CA ALA A 11 5.94 15.61 -5.50
C ALA A 11 5.60 15.31 -6.96
N GLU A 12 4.79 16.16 -7.61
CA GLU A 12 4.45 16.00 -9.03
C GLU A 12 5.69 15.89 -9.91
N ASP A 13 6.68 16.75 -9.66
CA ASP A 13 7.93 16.77 -10.42
C ASP A 13 8.83 15.56 -10.11
N ASP A 14 8.71 14.92 -8.93
CA ASP A 14 9.59 13.83 -8.52
C ASP A 14 9.50 12.62 -9.49
N VAL A 15 8.35 12.41 -10.12
CA VAL A 15 8.19 11.36 -11.14
C VAL A 15 9.16 11.60 -12.29
N ARG A 16 9.34 12.85 -12.73
CA ARG A 16 10.27 13.19 -13.81
C ARG A 16 11.69 13.35 -13.30
N SER A 17 11.88 14.20 -12.29
CA SER A 17 13.19 14.65 -11.84
C SER A 17 13.91 13.68 -10.92
N LEU A 18 13.20 12.69 -10.34
CA LEU A 18 13.82 11.61 -9.58
C LEU A 18 13.75 10.27 -10.32
N TYR A 19 12.53 9.82 -10.63
CA TYR A 19 12.34 8.48 -11.17
C TYR A 19 12.84 8.38 -12.61
N PHE A 20 12.29 9.16 -13.55
CA PHE A 20 12.71 9.07 -14.95
C PHE A 20 14.15 9.57 -15.19
N ALA A 21 14.60 10.58 -14.43
CA ALA A 21 16.02 10.95 -14.42
C ALA A 21 16.91 9.76 -14.00
N GLY A 22 16.48 9.00 -12.99
CA GLY A 22 17.12 7.76 -12.57
C GLY A 22 17.07 6.66 -13.63
N ILE A 23 15.98 6.53 -14.38
CA ILE A 23 15.91 5.60 -15.52
C ILE A 23 16.92 5.98 -16.61
N GLU A 24 17.08 7.27 -16.91
CA GLU A 24 17.99 7.77 -17.94
C GLU A 24 19.47 7.67 -17.56
N ASP A 25 19.82 7.93 -16.28
CA ASP A 25 21.20 7.87 -15.79
C ASP A 25 21.41 6.72 -14.76
N PRO A 26 22.15 5.66 -15.13
CA PRO A 26 22.53 4.55 -14.25
C PRO A 26 23.21 4.92 -12.94
N LEU A 27 23.82 6.10 -12.83
CA LEU A 27 24.54 6.54 -11.63
C LEU A 27 23.73 7.51 -10.77
N PHE A 28 22.58 7.99 -11.24
CA PHE A 28 21.78 9.00 -10.56
C PHE A 28 21.28 8.57 -9.18
N TYR A 29 21.13 7.26 -8.93
CA TYR A 29 20.79 6.75 -7.61
C TYR A 29 21.77 7.24 -6.53
N LYS A 30 23.05 7.45 -6.85
CA LYS A 30 24.05 8.00 -5.90
C LYS A 30 23.68 9.39 -5.42
N THR A 31 23.16 10.24 -6.30
CA THR A 31 22.65 11.57 -5.96
C THR A 31 21.44 11.45 -5.04
N LEU A 32 20.56 10.47 -5.29
CA LEU A 32 19.41 10.21 -4.42
C LEU A 32 19.84 9.75 -3.03
N LEU A 33 20.86 8.89 -2.91
CA LEU A 33 21.39 8.46 -1.60
C LEU A 33 21.82 9.66 -0.76
N GLN A 34 22.56 10.59 -1.35
CA GLN A 34 23.03 11.80 -0.67
C GLN A 34 21.87 12.75 -0.35
N ARG A 35 20.99 13.02 -1.33
CA ARG A 35 19.90 14.00 -1.19
C ARG A 35 18.87 13.57 -0.15
N PHE A 36 18.57 12.27 -0.06
CA PHE A 36 17.53 11.73 0.82
C PHE A 36 18.09 11.03 2.06
N GLY A 37 19.41 11.02 2.23
CA GLY A 37 20.05 10.37 3.39
C GLY A 37 19.77 8.87 3.45
N VAL A 38 19.69 8.21 2.29
CA VAL A 38 19.45 6.76 2.22
C VAL A 38 20.70 6.04 2.72
N ASP A 39 20.52 5.13 3.68
CA ASP A 39 21.61 4.35 4.25
C ASP A 39 22.37 3.56 3.17
N ALA A 40 23.71 3.50 3.29
CA ALA A 40 24.58 2.79 2.36
C ALA A 40 24.22 1.30 2.21
N PHE A 41 23.65 0.69 3.25
CA PHE A 41 23.11 -0.67 3.23
C PHE A 41 22.04 -0.85 2.13
N TYR A 42 21.24 0.18 1.85
CA TYR A 42 20.17 0.14 0.84
C TYR A 42 20.63 0.59 -0.55
N ALA A 43 21.88 1.04 -0.72
CA ALA A 43 22.39 1.59 -1.98
C ALA A 43 22.28 0.60 -3.15
N GLU A 44 22.70 -0.64 -2.92
CA GLU A 44 22.63 -1.69 -3.94
C GLU A 44 21.19 -2.05 -4.29
N GLN A 45 20.31 -2.15 -3.29
CA GLN A 45 18.91 -2.46 -3.51
C GLN A 45 18.21 -1.37 -4.33
N LEU A 46 18.43 -0.10 -4.00
CA LEU A 46 17.92 1.04 -4.76
C LEU A 46 18.40 1.00 -6.22
N ARG A 47 19.70 0.77 -6.44
CA ARG A 47 20.28 0.62 -7.77
C ARG A 47 19.62 -0.51 -8.56
N LEU A 48 19.43 -1.68 -7.92
CA LEU A 48 18.78 -2.83 -8.55
C LEU A 48 17.34 -2.53 -8.96
N ARG A 49 16.57 -1.78 -8.15
CA ARG A 49 15.20 -1.39 -8.53
C ARG A 49 15.17 -0.49 -9.77
N PHE A 50 16.14 0.41 -9.92
CA PHE A 50 16.28 1.18 -11.18
C PHE A 50 16.67 0.29 -12.35
N ASP A 51 17.58 -0.68 -12.16
CA ASP A 51 17.98 -1.61 -13.22
C ASP A 51 16.82 -2.50 -13.70
N GLU A 52 15.96 -2.94 -12.78
CA GLU A 52 14.74 -3.66 -13.12
C GLU A 52 13.75 -2.76 -13.87
N ALA A 53 13.55 -1.53 -13.39
CA ALA A 53 12.66 -0.57 -14.03
C ALA A 53 13.08 -0.18 -15.45
N ARG A 54 14.39 -0.16 -15.76
CA ARG A 54 14.91 0.08 -17.12
C ARG A 54 14.59 -1.05 -18.11
N LYS A 55 14.24 -2.23 -17.61
CA LYS A 55 13.93 -3.42 -18.42
C LYS A 55 12.43 -3.61 -18.63
N ILE A 56 11.60 -2.68 -18.18
CA ILE A 56 10.16 -2.72 -18.40
C ILE A 56 9.90 -2.59 -19.91
N ASP A 57 9.13 -3.54 -20.45
CA ASP A 57 8.73 -3.57 -21.85
C ASP A 57 7.56 -2.61 -22.12
N ASP A 58 7.52 -2.00 -23.31
CA ASP A 58 6.47 -1.05 -23.72
C ASP A 58 5.06 -1.68 -23.74
N GLY A 59 4.96 -3.01 -23.85
CA GLY A 59 3.71 -3.76 -23.74
C GLY A 59 3.18 -3.91 -22.31
N VAL A 60 3.95 -3.53 -21.29
CA VAL A 60 3.50 -3.52 -19.89
C VAL A 60 2.78 -2.20 -19.60
N SER A 61 1.55 -2.30 -19.08
CA SER A 61 0.79 -1.13 -18.62
C SER A 61 1.58 -0.28 -17.62
N PHE A 62 1.39 1.03 -17.64
CA PHE A 62 2.08 1.95 -16.73
C PHE A 62 1.89 1.58 -15.25
N ALA A 63 0.69 1.11 -14.86
CA ALA A 63 0.40 0.67 -13.50
C ALA A 63 1.31 -0.49 -13.05
N ARG A 64 1.39 -1.56 -13.86
CA ARG A 64 2.23 -2.75 -13.59
C ARG A 64 3.73 -2.50 -13.76
N GLY A 65 4.09 -1.51 -14.55
CA GLY A 65 5.47 -1.12 -14.81
C GLY A 65 5.86 0.09 -13.95
N HIS A 66 5.96 1.24 -14.61
CA HIS A 66 6.57 2.44 -14.04
C HIS A 66 5.89 2.95 -12.77
N ALA A 67 4.56 3.01 -12.67
CA ALA A 67 3.89 3.48 -11.45
C ALA A 67 4.27 2.65 -10.21
N TYR A 68 4.38 1.32 -10.40
CA TYR A 68 4.80 0.42 -9.34
C TYR A 68 6.22 0.71 -8.86
N TYR A 69 7.15 0.89 -9.81
CA TYR A 69 8.53 1.24 -9.47
C TYR A 69 8.69 2.66 -8.94
N VAL A 70 7.83 3.61 -9.34
CA VAL A 70 7.80 4.95 -8.72
C VAL A 70 7.48 4.81 -7.22
N ALA A 71 6.51 3.97 -6.84
CA ALA A 71 6.20 3.69 -5.44
C ALA A 71 7.37 3.00 -4.70
N ILE A 72 7.96 1.96 -5.31
CA ILE A 72 9.13 1.26 -4.73
C ILE A 72 10.28 2.23 -4.47
N ILE A 73 10.66 3.03 -5.48
CA ILE A 73 11.75 4.01 -5.37
C ILE A 73 11.39 5.06 -4.33
N SER A 74 10.16 5.57 -4.32
CA SER A 74 9.72 6.54 -3.30
C SER A 74 9.83 5.98 -1.88
N GLY A 75 9.54 4.69 -1.68
CA GLY A 75 9.70 4.00 -0.41
C GLY A 75 11.16 3.90 0.07
N PHE A 76 12.16 3.97 -0.82
CA PHE A 76 13.56 4.16 -0.41
C PHE A 76 13.87 5.59 0.05
N LEU A 77 13.24 6.58 -0.56
CA LEU A 77 13.59 7.99 -0.39
C LEU A 77 12.87 8.65 0.78
N ARG A 78 11.67 8.19 1.13
CA ARG A 78 10.82 8.81 2.15
C ARG A 78 10.05 7.78 2.98
N PRO A 79 9.66 8.14 4.21
CA PRO A 79 8.71 7.36 4.99
C PRO A 79 7.37 7.19 4.26
N HIS A 80 6.76 6.02 4.42
CA HIS A 80 5.50 5.64 3.78
C HIS A 80 4.67 4.76 4.72
N HIS A 81 3.40 4.55 4.38
CA HIS A 81 2.47 3.79 5.22
C HIS A 81 1.98 2.55 4.50
N TYR A 82 1.62 1.53 5.29
CA TYR A 82 1.05 0.27 4.83
C TYR A 82 -0.35 0.07 5.38
N ILE A 83 -1.26 -0.51 4.59
CA ILE A 83 -2.64 -0.83 4.98
C ILE A 83 -3.06 -2.17 4.34
N ARG A 84 -3.42 -3.16 5.16
CA ARG A 84 -4.03 -4.41 4.68
C ARG A 84 -5.46 -4.17 4.21
N GLY A 85 -5.72 -4.28 2.91
CA GLY A 85 -7.06 -4.31 2.32
C GLY A 85 -7.80 -2.96 2.25
N GLY A 86 -7.13 -1.85 2.54
CA GLY A 86 -7.70 -0.49 2.41
C GLY A 86 -7.04 0.27 1.27
N GLY A 87 -7.75 0.39 0.15
CA GLY A 87 -7.26 0.97 -1.10
C GLY A 87 -8.15 2.09 -1.61
N PHE A 88 -7.59 3.26 -1.92
CA PHE A 88 -8.33 4.35 -2.53
C PHE A 88 -8.79 3.98 -3.95
N SER A 89 -8.05 3.14 -4.68
CA SER A 89 -8.52 2.60 -5.97
C SER A 89 -9.89 1.92 -5.90
N PHE A 90 -10.28 1.39 -4.74
CA PHE A 90 -11.58 0.73 -4.57
C PHE A 90 -12.77 1.70 -4.59
N LEU A 91 -12.49 3.00 -4.44
CA LEU A 91 -13.50 4.06 -4.42
C LEU A 91 -13.82 4.63 -5.82
N LEU A 92 -13.01 4.32 -6.84
CA LEU A 92 -13.07 5.01 -8.14
C LEU A 92 -14.32 4.74 -8.98
N LYS A 93 -15.13 3.73 -8.62
CA LYS A 93 -16.44 3.53 -9.25
C LYS A 93 -17.42 4.65 -8.94
N ASP A 94 -17.21 5.37 -7.83
CA ASP A 94 -17.99 6.56 -7.47
C ASP A 94 -17.35 7.80 -8.10
N ALA A 95 -18.11 8.55 -8.90
CA ALA A 95 -17.62 9.72 -9.61
C ALA A 95 -17.13 10.85 -8.69
N LEU A 96 -17.71 10.99 -7.49
CA LEU A 96 -17.24 11.96 -6.49
C LEU A 96 -15.86 11.56 -5.99
N MET A 97 -15.66 10.28 -5.67
CA MET A 97 -14.38 9.79 -5.18
C MET A 97 -13.31 9.75 -6.27
N ALA A 98 -13.69 9.42 -7.51
CA ALA A 98 -12.80 9.49 -8.66
C ALA A 98 -12.27 10.91 -8.90
N SER A 99 -13.01 11.95 -8.51
CA SER A 99 -12.58 13.34 -8.70
C SER A 99 -11.33 13.72 -7.91
N TYR A 100 -10.95 12.96 -6.88
CA TYR A 100 -9.71 13.18 -6.11
C TYR A 100 -8.47 12.58 -6.78
N ALA A 101 -8.64 11.62 -7.68
CA ALA A 101 -7.51 11.02 -8.40
C ALA A 101 -6.99 11.97 -9.49
N GLY A 102 -5.67 12.05 -9.59
CA GLY A 102 -4.97 12.68 -10.71
C GLY A 102 -4.70 11.67 -11.83
N ASP A 103 -4.26 12.19 -12.97
CA ASP A 103 -3.89 11.37 -14.13
C ASP A 103 -2.37 11.18 -14.19
N TRP A 104 -1.90 9.94 -14.05
CA TRP A 104 -0.48 9.58 -14.17
C TRP A 104 0.13 10.06 -15.49
N LYS A 105 -0.65 10.10 -16.57
CA LYS A 105 -0.18 10.56 -17.88
C LYS A 105 0.36 12.00 -17.83
N SER A 106 -0.17 12.84 -16.94
CA SER A 106 0.31 14.22 -16.76
C SER A 106 1.71 14.29 -16.11
N LEU A 107 2.07 13.26 -15.33
CA LEU A 107 3.32 13.24 -14.56
C LEU A 107 4.51 12.72 -15.37
N VAL A 108 4.30 12.03 -16.48
CA VAL A 108 5.38 11.38 -17.24
C VAL A 108 5.96 12.26 -18.36
N PRO A 109 7.23 12.09 -18.75
CA PRO A 109 7.79 12.70 -19.95
C PRO A 109 6.90 12.51 -21.19
N GLU A 110 6.84 13.52 -22.07
CA GLU A 110 5.95 13.53 -23.24
C GLU A 110 6.11 12.29 -24.11
N ARG A 111 7.35 11.85 -24.33
CA ARG A 111 7.69 10.65 -25.10
C ARG A 111 7.05 9.36 -24.55
N LEU A 112 6.65 9.32 -23.28
CA LEU A 112 6.03 8.16 -22.61
C LEU A 112 4.51 8.28 -22.47
N GLN A 113 3.91 9.37 -22.93
CA GLN A 113 2.46 9.57 -22.85
C GLN A 113 1.65 8.65 -23.79
N HIS A 114 2.32 7.89 -24.65
CA HIS A 114 1.73 6.87 -25.52
C HIS A 114 1.44 5.55 -24.78
N LEU A 115 1.99 5.35 -23.56
CA LEU A 115 1.76 4.15 -22.77
C LEU A 115 0.29 4.01 -22.32
N HIS A 116 -0.08 2.80 -21.91
CA HIS A 116 -1.40 2.53 -21.32
C HIS A 116 -1.43 2.90 -19.84
N PHE A 117 -2.35 3.78 -19.44
CA PHE A 117 -2.50 4.26 -18.06
C PHE A 117 -3.83 3.80 -17.46
N ASP A 118 -3.77 2.84 -16.53
CA ASP A 118 -4.97 2.39 -15.81
C ASP A 118 -5.45 3.41 -14.77
N ASN A 119 -4.52 4.15 -14.15
CA ASN A 119 -4.78 5.11 -13.05
C ASN A 119 -5.40 4.50 -11.78
N HIS A 120 -5.35 3.18 -11.62
CA HIS A 120 -5.85 2.47 -10.45
C HIS A 120 -5.22 1.09 -10.33
N LEU A 121 -5.40 0.49 -9.16
CA LEU A 121 -5.02 -0.87 -8.84
C LEU A 121 -5.83 -1.88 -9.67
N THR A 122 -5.17 -2.65 -10.54
CA THR A 122 -5.80 -3.69 -11.38
C THR A 122 -5.49 -5.11 -10.92
N GLN A 123 -4.37 -5.31 -10.23
CA GLN A 123 -3.89 -6.60 -9.74
C GLN A 123 -2.85 -6.41 -8.63
N ASN A 124 -2.35 -7.51 -8.06
CA ASN A 124 -1.17 -7.49 -7.19
C ASN A 124 0.07 -7.01 -7.96
N TYR A 125 1.05 -6.48 -7.22
CA TYR A 125 2.31 -5.93 -7.76
C TYR A 125 2.09 -4.86 -8.84
N CYS A 126 1.20 -3.89 -8.59
CA CYS A 126 1.01 -2.72 -9.44
C CYS A 126 0.85 -1.42 -8.66
N GLY A 127 1.13 -0.30 -9.33
CA GLY A 127 0.80 1.05 -8.85
C GLY A 127 -0.69 1.34 -9.03
N GLY A 128 -1.24 2.07 -8.06
CA GLY A 128 -2.64 2.46 -7.98
C GLY A 128 -2.88 3.91 -8.34
N VAL A 129 -3.77 4.56 -7.58
CA VAL A 129 -4.07 5.98 -7.77
C VAL A 129 -2.88 6.88 -7.48
N TYR A 130 -2.81 7.97 -8.22
CA TYR A 130 -2.11 9.18 -7.81
C TYR A 130 -3.13 10.16 -7.22
N LEU A 131 -2.86 10.68 -6.02
CA LEU A 131 -3.66 11.69 -5.35
C LEU A 131 -2.85 13.00 -5.25
N PRO A 132 -3.17 14.03 -6.07
CA PRO A 132 -2.49 15.32 -6.04
C PRO A 132 -2.58 16.02 -4.68
N HIS A 133 -1.58 16.84 -4.34
CA HIS A 133 -1.56 17.57 -3.05
C HIS A 133 -2.83 18.38 -2.79
N GLN A 134 -3.36 19.08 -3.81
CA GLN A 134 -4.61 19.82 -3.67
C GLN A 134 -5.82 18.89 -3.48
N SER A 135 -5.83 17.73 -4.14
CA SER A 135 -6.86 16.71 -3.91
C SER A 135 -6.81 16.14 -2.51
N LEU A 136 -5.63 15.94 -1.92
CA LEU A 136 -5.49 15.51 -0.53
C LEU A 136 -6.11 16.53 0.44
N LYS A 137 -5.79 17.82 0.26
CA LYS A 137 -6.38 18.90 1.08
C LYS A 137 -7.89 18.95 0.95
N ARG A 138 -8.40 18.82 -0.28
CA ARG A 138 -9.84 18.78 -0.56
C ARG A 138 -10.48 17.55 0.10
N LEU A 139 -9.92 16.36 -0.08
CA LEU A 139 -10.42 15.12 0.52
C LEU A 139 -10.49 15.22 2.04
N ARG A 140 -9.47 15.82 2.67
CA ARG A 140 -9.44 16.05 4.12
C ARG A 140 -10.56 16.97 4.58
N SER A 141 -10.79 18.07 3.87
CA SER A 141 -11.89 19.02 4.13
C SER A 141 -13.26 18.38 3.92
N ASP A 142 -13.43 17.66 2.82
CA ASP A 142 -14.70 17.08 2.39
C ASP A 142 -15.10 15.91 3.30
N TYR A 143 -14.14 15.17 3.88
CA TYR A 143 -14.45 14.18 4.92
C TYR A 143 -15.21 14.77 6.13
N HIS A 144 -14.90 16.02 6.50
CA HIS A 144 -15.58 16.70 7.60
C HIS A 144 -16.90 17.35 7.21
N SER A 145 -17.04 17.78 5.95
CA SER A 145 -18.17 18.59 5.49
C SER A 145 -19.19 17.85 4.61
N ASP A 146 -18.81 16.74 3.98
CA ASP A 146 -19.65 15.92 3.10
C ASP A 146 -19.87 14.52 3.70
N ALA A 147 -21.13 14.21 4.00
CA ALA A 147 -21.53 12.93 4.58
C ALA A 147 -21.29 11.74 3.64
N ARG A 148 -21.37 11.93 2.32
CA ARG A 148 -21.13 10.88 1.33
C ARG A 148 -19.64 10.54 1.27
N VAL A 149 -18.76 11.55 1.25
CA VAL A 149 -17.30 11.33 1.30
C VAL A 149 -16.92 10.59 2.57
N ARG A 150 -17.45 11.03 3.72
CA ARG A 150 -17.21 10.35 5.00
C ARG A 150 -17.65 8.88 4.97
N ALA A 151 -18.88 8.60 4.53
CA ALA A 151 -19.39 7.23 4.47
C ALA A 151 -18.54 6.31 3.58
N GLN A 152 -18.09 6.80 2.41
CA GLN A 152 -17.23 6.05 1.49
C GLN A 152 -15.86 5.75 2.11
N MET A 153 -15.24 6.75 2.75
CA MET A 153 -13.94 6.58 3.41
C MET A 153 -14.03 5.64 4.63
N ASP A 154 -15.07 5.78 5.45
CA ASP A 154 -15.28 4.94 6.64
C ASP A 154 -15.52 3.46 6.27
N ASP A 155 -16.20 3.19 5.16
CA ASP A 155 -16.45 1.85 4.65
C ASP A 155 -15.17 1.18 4.14
N VAL A 156 -14.48 1.81 3.18
CA VAL A 156 -13.28 1.26 2.54
C VAL A 156 -12.10 1.16 3.51
N PHE A 157 -11.94 2.14 4.41
CA PHE A 157 -10.88 2.15 5.41
C PHE A 157 -11.39 1.80 6.81
N SER A 158 -12.34 0.88 6.90
CA SER A 158 -12.86 0.38 8.18
C SER A 158 -11.81 -0.34 9.05
N HIS A 159 -12.19 -0.67 10.29
CA HIS A 159 -11.37 -1.45 11.23
C HIS A 159 -10.02 -0.79 11.60
N GLY A 160 -10.03 0.54 11.79
CA GLY A 160 -8.85 1.30 12.21
C GLY A 160 -7.92 1.73 11.07
N ARG A 161 -8.12 1.22 9.84
CA ARG A 161 -7.29 1.58 8.66
C ARG A 161 -7.37 3.06 8.31
N LEU A 162 -8.52 3.68 8.54
CA LEU A 162 -8.75 5.08 8.22
C LEU A 162 -7.79 6.02 8.97
N HIS A 163 -7.45 5.68 10.22
CA HIS A 163 -6.48 6.44 10.99
C HIS A 163 -5.10 6.46 10.30
N ILE A 164 -4.63 5.30 9.86
CA ILE A 164 -3.34 5.15 9.16
C ILE A 164 -3.36 5.87 7.81
N PHE A 165 -4.48 5.78 7.06
CA PHE A 165 -4.63 6.53 5.82
C PHE A 165 -4.54 8.05 6.06
N TRP A 166 -5.18 8.55 7.12
CA TRP A 166 -5.06 9.96 7.47
C TRP A 166 -3.66 10.36 7.92
N GLN A 167 -2.92 9.50 8.62
CA GLN A 167 -1.51 9.78 8.95
C GLN A 167 -0.66 9.93 7.68
N ALA A 168 -0.83 9.02 6.70
CA ALA A 168 -0.15 9.12 5.41
C ALA A 168 -0.50 10.41 4.66
N LEU A 169 -1.79 10.74 4.61
CA LEU A 169 -2.30 11.92 3.92
C LEU A 169 -1.88 13.22 4.61
N ASP A 170 -2.00 13.33 5.93
CA ASP A 170 -1.66 14.54 6.68
C ASP A 170 -0.15 14.80 6.64
N THR A 171 0.66 13.74 6.63
CA THR A 171 2.12 13.82 6.40
C THR A 171 2.43 14.37 5.01
N ALA A 172 1.77 13.85 3.96
CA ALA A 172 1.94 14.34 2.59
C ALA A 172 1.50 15.79 2.43
N ILE A 173 0.34 16.17 3.00
CA ILE A 173 -0.15 17.56 3.00
C ILE A 173 0.88 18.51 3.63
N SER A 174 1.39 18.15 4.80
CA SER A 174 2.34 18.97 5.56
C SER A 174 3.66 19.16 4.82
N ALA A 175 4.07 18.16 4.04
CA ALA A 175 5.27 18.21 3.22
C ALA A 175 5.06 18.88 1.84
N GLY A 176 3.83 19.29 1.48
CA GLY A 176 3.54 19.84 0.16
C GLY A 176 3.53 18.79 -0.96
N LEU A 177 3.27 17.53 -0.63
CA LEU A 177 3.38 16.38 -1.53
C LEU A 177 1.99 15.79 -1.87
N GLY A 178 1.90 15.13 -3.02
CA GLY A 178 0.82 14.18 -3.31
C GLY A 178 1.09 12.81 -2.67
N LEU A 179 0.22 11.86 -2.96
CA LEU A 179 0.30 10.49 -2.46
C LEU A 179 0.09 9.51 -3.60
N ILE A 180 0.90 8.46 -3.67
CA ILE A 180 0.71 7.36 -4.63
C ILE A 180 0.42 6.07 -3.90
N GLU A 181 -0.51 5.32 -4.44
CA GLU A 181 -0.90 4.00 -3.96
C GLU A 181 -0.11 2.92 -4.73
N ALA A 182 0.24 1.82 -4.07
CA ALA A 182 0.76 0.62 -4.73
C ALA A 182 0.48 -0.64 -3.90
N SER A 183 0.24 -1.76 -4.56
CA SER A 183 0.03 -3.06 -3.93
C SER A 183 1.33 -3.87 -3.83
N GLU A 184 1.55 -4.59 -2.74
CA GLU A 184 2.62 -5.57 -2.54
C GLU A 184 4.05 -4.99 -2.56
N VAL A 185 4.21 -3.69 -2.31
CA VAL A 185 5.54 -3.09 -2.05
C VAL A 185 6.10 -3.56 -0.70
N VAL A 186 5.21 -3.77 0.27
CA VAL A 186 5.50 -4.34 1.60
C VAL A 186 4.57 -5.54 1.78
N GLU A 187 5.13 -6.69 2.14
CA GLU A 187 4.44 -7.96 2.37
C GLU A 187 4.68 -8.39 3.83
N PRO A 188 3.84 -7.95 4.79
CA PRO A 188 4.06 -8.28 6.19
C PRO A 188 3.80 -9.74 6.51
N SER A 189 4.61 -10.31 7.40
CA SER A 189 4.33 -11.60 8.03
C SER A 189 3.61 -11.35 9.37
N PRO A 190 2.27 -11.47 9.45
CA PRO A 190 1.50 -11.02 10.61
C PRO A 190 1.75 -11.85 11.87
N PHE A 191 2.29 -13.05 11.75
CA PHE A 191 2.65 -13.93 12.88
C PHE A 191 4.13 -13.84 13.27
N ASN A 192 4.98 -13.25 12.41
CA ASN A 192 6.36 -12.95 12.71
C ASN A 192 6.81 -11.71 11.93
N LEU A 193 6.61 -10.52 12.50
CA LEU A 193 6.88 -9.27 11.80
C LEU A 193 8.34 -9.11 11.35
N ASN A 194 9.29 -9.81 11.99
CA ASN A 194 10.70 -9.82 11.58
C ASN A 194 10.95 -10.57 10.26
N GLU A 195 10.00 -11.40 9.82
CA GLU A 195 10.03 -12.10 8.53
C GLU A 195 9.28 -11.34 7.42
N SER A 196 8.83 -10.11 7.69
CA SER A 196 8.19 -9.26 6.69
C SER A 196 9.17 -8.91 5.56
N ARG A 197 8.64 -8.79 4.35
CA ARG A 197 9.42 -8.47 3.14
C ARG A 197 9.01 -7.12 2.59
N SER A 198 9.92 -6.48 1.87
CA SER A 198 9.61 -5.30 1.07
C SER A 198 10.52 -5.22 -0.15
N LEU A 199 9.98 -4.66 -1.24
CA LEU A 199 10.76 -4.25 -2.40
C LEU A 199 11.42 -2.87 -2.21
N SER A 200 11.06 -2.15 -1.13
CA SER A 200 11.56 -0.84 -0.75
C SER A 200 12.36 -0.89 0.56
N ASN A 201 12.79 0.28 1.07
CA ASN A 201 13.39 0.36 2.40
C ASN A 201 12.33 0.10 3.49
N LEU A 202 12.33 -1.09 4.09
CA LEU A 202 11.37 -1.47 5.12
C LEU A 202 11.40 -0.54 6.35
N PHE A 203 12.55 0.06 6.70
CA PHE A 203 12.63 1.00 7.83
C PHE A 203 11.95 2.35 7.55
N ASN A 204 11.64 2.64 6.30
CA ASN A 204 10.79 3.78 5.95
C ASN A 204 9.30 3.45 6.03
N CYS A 205 8.90 2.18 6.16
CA CYS A 205 7.49 1.84 6.36
C CYS A 205 7.12 2.05 7.84
N HIS A 206 6.13 2.89 8.09
CA HIS A 206 5.57 3.02 9.44
C HIS A 206 4.98 1.67 9.91
N PRO A 207 5.23 1.26 11.16
CA PRO A 207 4.90 -0.08 11.64
C PRO A 207 3.41 -0.25 12.02
N ASP A 208 2.69 0.86 12.22
CA ASP A 208 1.30 0.90 12.68
C ASP A 208 0.34 0.04 11.85
N GLY A 209 0.46 0.09 10.52
CA GLY A 209 -0.35 -0.75 9.64
C GLY A 209 -0.04 -2.23 9.73
N ALA A 210 1.23 -2.60 9.83
CA ALA A 210 1.64 -4.00 9.97
C ALA A 210 1.21 -4.56 11.34
N LEU A 211 1.30 -3.74 12.39
CA LEU A 211 0.80 -4.06 13.73
C LEU A 211 -0.73 -4.23 13.74
N LEU A 212 -1.47 -3.34 13.07
CA LEU A 212 -2.93 -3.47 12.93
C LEU A 212 -3.31 -4.78 12.22
N TYR A 213 -2.57 -5.15 11.17
CA TYR A 213 -2.79 -6.42 10.48
C TYR A 213 -2.46 -7.63 11.38
N ALA A 214 -1.33 -7.61 12.09
CA ALA A 214 -0.95 -8.67 13.01
C ALA A 214 -2.00 -8.89 14.12
N GLN A 215 -2.54 -7.79 14.67
CA GLN A 215 -3.62 -7.85 15.66
C GLN A 215 -4.89 -8.49 15.08
N ALA A 216 -5.30 -8.08 13.88
CA ALA A 216 -6.47 -8.66 13.22
C ALA A 216 -6.28 -10.15 12.90
N ALA A 217 -5.09 -10.55 12.44
CA ALA A 217 -4.76 -11.95 12.16
C ALA A 217 -4.76 -12.81 13.43
N ALA A 218 -4.23 -12.30 14.55
CA ALA A 218 -4.27 -12.98 15.84
C ALA A 218 -5.70 -13.16 16.35
N GLN A 219 -6.56 -12.14 16.19
CA GLN A 219 -7.98 -12.22 16.55
C GLN A 219 -8.73 -13.28 15.71
N GLN A 220 -8.52 -13.29 14.39
CA GLN A 220 -9.12 -14.27 13.49
C GLN A 220 -8.68 -15.70 13.84
N LEU A 221 -7.39 -15.91 14.13
CA LEU A 221 -6.89 -17.19 14.58
C LEU A 221 -7.52 -17.63 15.91
N GLY A 222 -7.63 -16.71 16.87
CA GLY A 222 -8.27 -16.96 18.15
C GLY A 222 -9.75 -17.37 18.03
N GLN A 223 -10.51 -16.70 17.15
CA GLN A 223 -11.90 -17.04 16.84
C GLN A 223 -12.02 -18.43 16.22
N ALA A 224 -11.19 -18.72 15.20
CA ALA A 224 -11.19 -20.02 14.54
C ALA A 224 -10.83 -21.17 15.50
N LEU A 225 -9.92 -20.94 16.46
CA LEU A 225 -9.59 -21.93 17.48
C LEU A 225 -10.75 -22.19 18.45
N HIS A 226 -11.48 -21.16 18.88
CA HIS A 226 -12.66 -21.31 19.75
C HIS A 226 -13.79 -22.05 19.05
N GLU A 227 -14.13 -21.66 17.82
CA GLU A 227 -15.18 -22.32 17.02
C GLU A 227 -14.88 -23.82 16.81
N ASN A 228 -13.60 -24.16 16.60
CA ASN A 228 -13.19 -25.56 16.48
C ASN A 228 -13.30 -26.33 17.81
N GLN A 229 -13.01 -25.70 18.96
CA GLN A 229 -13.17 -26.35 20.27
C GLN A 229 -14.63 -26.62 20.61
N ASP A 230 -15.54 -25.70 20.28
CA ASP A 230 -17.00 -25.87 20.50
C ASP A 230 -17.63 -26.91 19.57
N SER A 231 -16.96 -27.25 18.46
CA SER A 231 -17.40 -28.27 17.50
C SER A 231 -16.98 -29.71 17.85
N LEU A 232 -16.16 -29.92 18.89
CA LEU A 232 -15.76 -31.27 19.31
C LEU A 232 -16.89 -31.98 20.07
N PRO A 233 -17.33 -33.18 19.66
CA PRO A 233 -18.38 -33.89 20.37
C PRO A 233 -17.92 -34.26 21.78
N VAL A 234 -18.63 -33.75 22.79
CA VAL A 234 -18.48 -34.17 24.19
C VAL A 234 -18.65 -35.69 24.23
N ARG A 235 -17.58 -36.44 24.52
CA ARG A 235 -17.66 -37.87 24.81
C ARG A 235 -18.57 -38.04 26.04
N ARG A 236 -19.84 -38.39 25.81
CA ARG A 236 -20.73 -38.84 26.89
C ARG A 236 -20.11 -40.08 27.51
N SER A 237 -19.69 -39.98 28.77
CA SER A 237 -19.28 -41.12 29.57
C SER A 237 -20.44 -42.11 29.62
N GLY A 238 -20.31 -43.25 28.94
CA GLY A 238 -21.30 -44.31 28.97
C GLY A 238 -21.47 -44.84 30.41
N THR A 239 -22.66 -44.66 30.97
CA THR A 239 -23.08 -45.34 32.19
C THR A 239 -23.14 -46.84 31.92
N ILE A 240 -22.20 -47.59 32.51
CA ILE A 240 -22.26 -49.06 32.59
C ILE A 240 -23.37 -49.41 33.58
N SER A 241 -24.59 -49.65 33.09
CA SER A 241 -25.63 -50.32 33.87
C SER A 241 -25.32 -51.80 33.92
N ARG A 242 -24.72 -52.26 35.02
CA ARG A 242 -24.75 -53.67 35.44
C ARG A 242 -26.20 -54.03 35.75
N LEU A 243 -26.75 -54.99 35.01
CA LEU A 243 -28.01 -55.65 35.36
C LEU A 243 -27.73 -57.15 35.54
N PHE A 244 -27.79 -57.56 36.80
CA PHE A 244 -27.81 -58.93 37.27
C PHE A 244 -29.21 -59.54 37.13
N GLY A 245 -29.27 -60.84 36.81
CA GLY A 245 -30.39 -61.77 37.05
C GLY A 245 -31.53 -61.72 36.02
N LYS A 246 -32.10 -62.84 35.54
CA LYS A 246 -32.11 -64.24 35.95
C LYS A 246 -32.14 -65.13 34.72
#